data_AF-A0A385DGB1-F1
#
_entry.id   AF-A0A385DGB1-F1
#
_cell.length_a   1.000
_cell.length_b   1.000
_cell.length_c   1.000
_cell.angle_alpha   90.00
_cell.angle_beta   90.00
_cell.angle_gamma   90.00
#
_symmetry.space_group_name_H-M   'P 1'
#
loop_
_entity.id
_entity.type
_entity.pdbx_description
1 polymer ?
#
loop_
_entity_poly.entity_id
_entity_poly.type
_entity_poly.pdbx_seq_one_letter_code
_entity_poly.pdbx_strand_id
1 'polypeptide(L)'
;MADAGTPVPRQSFWRRWWKAGVVGVVGVVCVVVVVVGLSLPGEEEGEAGPPPRNARTVAAVDLGMWDCLVTQELLELSPADSRTVGEVTVADCGGPHGGEVFSRVSLVETAAENEDGTFRGAAQAEDAARAACAEEFAEGMTDPYSHDFTVRVIHPASSEEWTVRQSAACWVSARGLPEYCLVCETKLTDDQEAFRRALVPYTRAWAGRPPEDASLGARQAWASTMERGIEEAAWLLRGKPELRRLGPEAGADLADALTAQIPYWREAAAAKDPEAHEKAVTEAELAHSAGGQVARARDLIGLAPVITE
;
A
#
# COMPACT_ATOMS: atom_id res chain seq x y z
N MET A 1 63.85 4.06 -3.55
CA MET A 1 63.65 2.92 -2.65
C MET A 1 62.18 2.55 -2.73
N ALA A 2 61.92 1.27 -3.00
CA ALA A 2 60.63 0.59 -3.12
C ALA A 2 59.81 0.66 -1.80
N ASP A 3 58.54 0.29 -1.66
CA ASP A 3 57.65 -0.56 -2.47
C ASP A 3 56.18 -0.43 -2.00
N ALA A 4 55.26 -0.91 -2.85
CA ALA A 4 53.88 -1.46 -2.68
C ALA A 4 53.10 -1.30 -1.35
N GLY A 5 51.76 -1.19 -1.27
CA GLY A 5 50.68 -1.50 -2.21
C GLY A 5 49.52 -2.26 -1.52
N THR A 6 48.33 -1.65 -1.42
CA THR A 6 46.95 -2.25 -1.35
C THR A 6 46.59 -3.26 -0.21
N PRO A 7 45.34 -3.75 -0.07
CA PRO A 7 44.08 -3.07 0.30
C PRO A 7 43.31 -3.82 1.45
N VAL A 8 42.08 -3.35 1.74
CA VAL A 8 41.04 -3.88 2.68
C VAL A 8 40.79 -5.40 2.59
N PRO A 9 40.26 -6.04 3.66
CA PRO A 9 39.18 -7.01 3.47
C PRO A 9 37.91 -6.70 4.30
N ARG A 10 36.77 -6.78 3.60
CA ARG A 10 35.42 -6.97 4.13
C ARG A 10 35.24 -8.42 4.61
N GLN A 11 34.20 -8.63 5.42
CA GLN A 11 33.47 -9.89 5.71
C GLN A 11 34.16 -10.85 6.72
N SER A 12 33.47 -11.67 7.54
CA SER A 12 32.05 -12.02 7.74
C SER A 12 31.88 -12.83 9.04
N PHE A 13 30.63 -12.89 9.56
CA PHE A 13 29.97 -14.10 10.10
C PHE A 13 30.55 -14.84 11.35
N TRP A 14 29.74 -14.82 12.43
CA TRP A 14 29.55 -15.81 13.52
C TRP A 14 30.72 -16.21 14.44
N ARG A 15 30.55 -15.95 15.76
CA ARG A 15 30.15 -16.97 16.78
C ARG A 15 30.34 -16.45 18.21
N ARG A 16 29.25 -16.60 18.98
CA ARG A 16 29.16 -17.15 20.36
C ARG A 16 30.27 -16.81 21.38
N TRP A 17 29.85 -16.11 22.44
CA TRP A 17 30.25 -16.37 23.83
C TRP A 17 28.96 -16.44 24.67
N TRP A 18 28.46 -17.64 25.02
CA TRP A 18 28.66 -18.35 26.30
C TRP A 18 28.31 -17.48 27.52
N LYS A 19 27.13 -17.63 28.13
CA LYS A 19 26.80 -18.59 29.22
C LYS A 19 27.93 -18.79 30.24
N ALA A 20 27.74 -18.16 31.41
CA ALA A 20 27.86 -18.69 32.78
C ALA A 20 28.19 -17.50 33.70
N GLY A 21 27.48 -17.16 34.76
CA GLY A 21 26.43 -17.86 35.50
C GLY A 21 26.63 -17.57 36.99
N VAL A 22 25.50 -17.32 37.68
CA VAL A 22 25.25 -17.59 39.11
C VAL A 22 25.97 -16.61 40.08
N VAL A 23 25.41 -16.04 41.16
CA VAL A 23 24.50 -16.52 42.22
C VAL A 23 23.98 -15.32 43.05
N GLY A 24 22.75 -15.39 43.60
CA GLY A 24 22.34 -14.72 44.85
C GLY A 24 21.01 -13.96 44.78
N VAL A 25 19.84 -14.60 44.71
CA VAL A 25 18.97 -15.07 45.82
C VAL A 25 18.56 -13.94 46.81
N VAL A 26 17.27 -13.57 46.80
CA VAL A 26 16.27 -13.62 47.91
C VAL A 26 15.09 -12.70 47.52
N GLY A 27 13.86 -13.24 47.43
CA GLY A 27 12.65 -12.42 47.29
C GLY A 27 11.42 -13.17 46.76
N VAL A 28 10.88 -14.07 47.57
CA VAL A 28 9.67 -14.87 47.34
C VAL A 28 8.42 -13.99 47.16
N VAL A 29 7.69 -14.14 46.05
CA VAL A 29 6.21 -14.20 46.07
C VAL A 29 5.74 -15.28 45.09
N CYS A 30 5.11 -16.30 45.65
CA CYS A 30 4.47 -17.41 44.99
C CYS A 30 3.23 -16.97 44.20
N VAL A 31 3.13 -17.34 42.92
CA VAL A 31 1.99 -18.14 42.40
C VAL A 31 2.53 -19.11 41.36
N VAL A 32 2.40 -20.38 41.69
CA VAL A 32 2.72 -21.56 40.90
C VAL A 32 1.53 -21.90 40.02
N VAL A 33 1.72 -22.03 38.70
CA VAL A 33 1.33 -23.23 37.96
C VAL A 33 2.36 -23.44 36.83
N VAL A 34 3.24 -24.41 37.03
CA VAL A 34 4.08 -25.05 36.01
C VAL A 34 3.70 -26.51 36.03
N VAL A 35 3.41 -27.10 34.86
CA VAL A 35 3.92 -28.37 34.30
C VAL A 35 3.34 -28.42 32.88
N VAL A 36 4.08 -27.96 31.85
CA VAL A 36 5.08 -28.70 31.06
C VAL A 36 4.49 -29.86 30.26
N GLY A 37 4.45 -29.68 28.94
CA GLY A 37 4.50 -30.75 27.94
C GLY A 37 5.47 -30.37 26.84
N LEU A 38 6.74 -30.78 26.97
CA LEU A 38 7.75 -30.76 25.91
C LEU A 38 7.51 -31.96 24.97
N SER A 39 7.35 -31.73 23.65
CA SER A 39 8.16 -32.33 22.55
C SER A 39 7.43 -32.43 21.18
N LEU A 40 7.84 -31.55 20.23
CA LEU A 40 7.90 -31.66 18.74
C LEU A 40 6.59 -31.86 17.92
N PRO A 41 6.61 -31.60 16.58
CA PRO A 41 6.65 -30.35 15.83
C PRO A 41 5.37 -30.13 14.96
N GLY A 42 4.94 -28.90 14.71
CA GLY A 42 3.88 -28.63 13.73
C GLY A 42 3.17 -27.31 13.98
N GLU A 43 3.07 -26.50 12.92
CA GLU A 43 2.10 -25.42 12.69
C GLU A 43 1.46 -24.80 13.95
N GLU A 44 2.08 -23.74 14.49
CA GLU A 44 1.37 -22.86 15.42
C GLU A 44 0.44 -21.94 14.61
N GLU A 45 -0.79 -22.40 14.38
CA GLU A 45 -1.94 -21.50 14.37
C GLU A 45 -1.94 -20.79 15.74
N GLY A 46 -1.45 -19.55 15.75
CA GLY A 46 -1.46 -18.73 16.95
C GLY A 46 -2.89 -18.51 17.41
N GLU A 47 -3.21 -18.95 18.63
CA GLU A 47 -4.45 -18.62 19.33
C GLU A 47 -4.69 -17.10 19.22
N ALA A 48 -5.72 -16.72 18.46
CA ALA A 48 -6.13 -15.34 18.33
C ALA A 48 -6.32 -14.74 19.73
N GLY A 49 -5.58 -13.68 20.02
CA GLY A 49 -5.72 -12.93 21.27
C GLY A 49 -7.18 -12.49 21.50
N PRO A 50 -7.54 -12.07 22.72
CA PRO A 50 -8.90 -11.61 22.99
C PRO A 50 -9.31 -10.53 21.97
N PRO A 51 -10.54 -10.59 21.43
CA PRO A 51 -10.98 -9.69 20.38
C PRO A 51 -10.85 -8.23 20.85
N PRO A 52 -10.47 -7.30 19.97
CA PRO A 52 -10.37 -5.89 20.32
C PRO A 52 -11.72 -5.36 20.85
N ARG A 53 -11.66 -4.38 21.75
CA ARG A 53 -12.87 -3.72 22.26
C ARG A 53 -13.69 -3.17 21.08
N ASN A 54 -15.01 -3.33 21.13
CA ASN A 54 -15.97 -2.89 20.11
C ASN A 54 -15.88 -3.59 18.74
N ALA A 55 -15.27 -4.78 18.67
CA ALA A 55 -15.31 -5.58 17.45
C ALA A 55 -16.75 -5.92 17.04
N ARG A 56 -17.09 -5.72 15.77
CA ARG A 56 -18.37 -6.10 15.17
C ARG A 56 -18.14 -6.75 13.81
N THR A 57 -19.02 -7.67 13.44
CA THR A 57 -19.04 -8.30 12.13
C THR A 57 -20.00 -7.55 11.22
N VAL A 58 -19.56 -7.18 10.02
CA VAL A 58 -20.34 -6.43 9.03
C VAL A 58 -20.13 -7.02 7.66
N ALA A 59 -21.12 -6.90 6.76
CA ALA A 59 -20.87 -7.22 5.36
C ALA A 59 -19.81 -6.26 4.80
N ALA A 60 -18.88 -6.75 3.96
CA ALA A 60 -17.80 -5.88 3.48
C ALA A 60 -18.34 -4.70 2.64
N VAL A 61 -19.44 -4.90 1.92
CA VAL A 61 -20.14 -3.84 1.18
C VAL A 61 -20.77 -2.77 2.10
N ASP A 62 -20.95 -3.07 3.39
CA ASP A 62 -21.47 -2.16 4.44
C ASP A 62 -20.38 -1.41 5.20
N LEU A 63 -19.10 -1.60 4.86
CA LEU A 63 -17.99 -0.97 5.56
C LEU A 63 -18.10 0.57 5.56
N GLY A 64 -18.24 1.15 6.74
CA GLY A 64 -18.28 2.60 6.93
C GLY A 64 -16.92 3.24 6.72
N MET A 65 -16.93 4.57 6.54
CA MET A 65 -15.70 5.36 6.66
C MET A 65 -15.08 5.10 8.04
N TRP A 66 -13.76 4.95 8.09
CA TRP A 66 -13.01 4.71 9.33
C TRP A 66 -13.29 3.35 10.00
N ASP A 67 -13.94 2.40 9.31
CA ASP A 67 -13.94 1.02 9.78
C ASP A 67 -12.53 0.43 9.61
N CYS A 68 -11.97 -0.08 10.71
CA CYS A 68 -10.66 -0.72 10.73
C CYS A 68 -10.81 -2.23 10.87
N LEU A 69 -10.18 -2.99 9.97
CA LEU A 69 -10.32 -4.45 9.94
C LEU A 69 -9.35 -5.09 10.93
N VAL A 70 -9.85 -5.98 11.78
CA VAL A 70 -9.08 -6.54 12.92
C VAL A 70 -7.91 -7.42 12.49
N THR A 71 -7.99 -8.02 11.30
CA THR A 71 -6.98 -8.90 10.74
C THR A 71 -6.71 -8.54 9.28
N GLN A 72 -5.67 -9.11 8.70
CA GLN A 72 -5.42 -9.10 7.26
C GLN A 72 -6.38 -10.01 6.48
N GLU A 73 -7.57 -10.33 7.02
CA GLU A 73 -8.60 -11.20 6.40
C GLU A 73 -8.88 -10.86 4.93
N LEU A 74 -8.81 -9.59 4.53
CA LEU A 74 -8.95 -9.21 3.11
C LEU A 74 -7.73 -9.53 2.24
N LEU A 75 -6.52 -9.58 2.81
CA LEU A 75 -5.27 -9.88 2.11
C LEU A 75 -5.06 -11.38 1.88
N GLU A 76 -5.63 -12.23 2.74
CA GLU A 76 -5.55 -13.70 2.63
C GLU A 76 -6.56 -14.31 1.65
N LEU A 77 -7.56 -13.54 1.22
CA LEU A 77 -8.53 -13.96 0.22
C LEU A 77 -7.96 -13.79 -1.19
N SER A 78 -8.17 -14.81 -2.05
CA SER A 78 -7.84 -14.70 -3.47
C SER A 78 -8.62 -13.54 -4.11
N PRO A 79 -8.12 -12.88 -5.17
CA PRO A 79 -8.81 -11.77 -5.82
C PRO A 79 -10.25 -12.06 -6.27
N ALA A 80 -10.58 -13.32 -6.57
CA ALA A 80 -11.94 -13.75 -6.88
C ALA A 80 -12.83 -13.84 -5.63
N ASP A 81 -12.25 -14.20 -4.48
CA ASP A 81 -12.94 -14.37 -3.19
C ASP A 81 -13.07 -13.05 -2.41
N SER A 82 -12.16 -12.09 -2.64
CA SER A 82 -12.25 -10.73 -2.08
C SER A 82 -13.40 -9.91 -2.67
N ARG A 83 -13.99 -10.34 -3.79
CA ARG A 83 -15.14 -9.69 -4.45
C ARG A 83 -16.47 -9.99 -3.77
N THR A 84 -16.50 -10.96 -2.86
CA THR A 84 -17.69 -11.46 -2.15
C THR A 84 -17.38 -11.66 -0.67
N VAL A 85 -16.69 -10.70 -0.03
CA VAL A 85 -16.41 -10.84 1.39
C VAL A 85 -17.72 -10.67 2.15
N GLY A 86 -18.36 -11.80 2.43
CA GLY A 86 -19.70 -11.86 2.98
C GLY A 86 -19.78 -11.09 4.28
N GLU A 87 -18.82 -11.29 5.17
CA GLU A 87 -18.70 -10.61 6.45
C GLU A 87 -17.22 -10.41 6.83
N VAL A 88 -16.87 -9.23 7.36
CA VAL A 88 -15.55 -8.88 7.92
C VAL A 88 -15.69 -8.43 9.36
N THR A 89 -14.64 -8.67 10.15
CA THR A 89 -14.57 -8.14 11.53
C THR A 89 -13.91 -6.76 11.52
N VAL A 90 -14.64 -5.76 11.99
CA VAL A 90 -14.15 -4.38 12.17
C VAL A 90 -14.07 -4.00 13.63
N ALA A 91 -13.15 -3.10 13.97
CA ALA A 91 -12.99 -2.48 15.27
C ALA A 91 -12.67 -0.99 15.12
N ASP A 92 -12.58 -0.29 16.25
CA ASP A 92 -12.16 1.12 16.28
C ASP A 92 -10.68 1.24 15.86
N CYS A 93 -10.36 2.18 14.96
CA CYS A 93 -8.99 2.46 14.49
C CYS A 93 -7.99 2.93 15.56
N GLY A 94 -8.44 3.06 16.81
CA GLY A 94 -7.61 3.38 17.97
C GLY A 94 -6.78 2.20 18.51
N GLY A 95 -6.72 1.08 17.79
CA GLY A 95 -5.87 -0.08 18.10
C GLY A 95 -5.28 -0.73 16.84
N PRO A 96 -4.42 -1.76 17.01
CA PRO A 96 -3.87 -2.56 15.90
C PRO A 96 -4.96 -3.06 14.95
N HIS A 97 -4.75 -2.86 13.64
CA HIS A 97 -5.66 -3.31 12.59
C HIS A 97 -4.88 -3.66 11.31
N GLY A 98 -5.46 -4.51 10.47
CA GLY A 98 -4.88 -4.95 9.20
C GLY A 98 -5.10 -3.98 8.04
N GLY A 99 -6.03 -3.02 8.17
CA GLY A 99 -6.24 -1.93 7.22
C GLY A 99 -7.47 -1.09 7.55
N GLU A 100 -7.62 0.05 6.88
CA GLU A 100 -8.56 1.12 7.20
C GLU A 100 -9.36 1.53 5.95
N VAL A 101 -10.66 1.75 6.12
CA VAL A 101 -11.49 2.37 5.07
C VAL A 101 -11.27 3.88 5.08
N PHE A 102 -10.56 4.38 4.07
CA PHE A 102 -10.18 5.78 3.98
C PHE A 102 -11.20 6.65 3.25
N SER A 103 -12.04 6.06 2.40
CA SER A 103 -13.09 6.80 1.68
C SER A 103 -14.26 5.89 1.28
N ARG A 104 -15.40 6.51 1.00
CA ARG A 104 -16.56 5.88 0.34
C ARG A 104 -16.95 6.71 -0.87
N VAL A 105 -16.90 6.10 -2.05
CA VAL A 105 -17.13 6.78 -3.33
C VAL A 105 -18.48 6.39 -3.90
N SER A 106 -19.23 7.37 -4.42
CA SER A 106 -20.47 7.12 -5.15
C SER A 106 -20.17 6.47 -6.50
N LEU A 107 -20.99 5.50 -6.89
CA LEU A 107 -20.98 4.88 -8.22
C LEU A 107 -22.16 5.35 -9.09
N VAL A 108 -23.07 6.15 -8.55
CA VAL A 108 -24.14 6.81 -9.31
C VAL A 108 -23.53 7.81 -10.28
N GLU A 109 -24.11 7.93 -11.47
CA GLU A 109 -23.65 8.76 -12.59
C GLU A 109 -22.23 8.40 -13.10
N THR A 110 -21.76 7.18 -12.78
CA THR A 110 -20.48 6.67 -13.28
C THR A 110 -20.67 5.61 -14.37
N ALA A 111 -19.56 5.07 -14.89
CA ALA A 111 -19.59 3.95 -15.84
C ALA A 111 -20.29 2.68 -15.28
N ALA A 112 -20.48 2.58 -13.97
CA ALA A 112 -21.20 1.50 -13.31
C ALA A 112 -22.72 1.53 -13.55
N GLU A 113 -23.27 2.67 -13.98
CA GLU A 113 -24.71 2.91 -14.12
C GLU A 113 -25.13 3.01 -15.59
N ASN A 114 -26.26 2.40 -15.94
CA ASN A 114 -26.92 2.58 -17.22
C ASN A 114 -27.70 3.91 -17.24
N GLU A 115 -28.07 4.41 -18.42
CA GLU A 115 -28.84 5.66 -18.53
C GLU A 115 -30.20 5.61 -17.79
N ASP A 116 -30.73 4.41 -17.55
CA ASP A 116 -31.98 4.17 -16.81
C ASP A 116 -31.77 3.98 -15.29
N GLY A 117 -30.55 4.17 -14.78
CA GLY A 117 -30.20 4.02 -13.37
C GLY A 117 -29.89 2.59 -12.92
N THR A 118 -29.90 1.63 -13.85
CA THR A 118 -29.67 0.22 -13.52
C THR A 118 -28.19 -0.15 -13.51
N PHE A 119 -27.87 -1.24 -12.79
CA PHE A 119 -26.52 -1.77 -12.68
C PHE A 119 -25.98 -2.23 -14.04
N ARG A 120 -24.84 -1.68 -14.48
CA ARG A 120 -24.20 -2.07 -15.74
C ARG A 120 -23.45 -3.40 -15.64
N GLY A 121 -22.99 -3.76 -14.44
CA GLY A 121 -22.28 -5.00 -14.16
C GLY A 121 -21.07 -4.81 -13.25
N ALA A 122 -20.61 -5.91 -12.65
CA ALA A 122 -19.54 -5.91 -11.66
C ALA A 122 -18.22 -5.34 -12.21
N ALA A 123 -17.86 -5.66 -13.46
CA ALA A 123 -16.63 -5.15 -14.07
C ALA A 123 -16.64 -3.62 -14.20
N GLN A 124 -17.76 -3.02 -14.62
CA GLN A 124 -17.88 -1.57 -14.74
C GLN A 124 -17.93 -0.87 -13.38
N ALA A 125 -18.54 -1.52 -12.38
CA ALA A 125 -18.49 -1.03 -11.00
C ALA A 125 -17.09 -1.10 -10.40
N GLU A 126 -16.34 -2.17 -10.65
CA GLU A 126 -14.95 -2.30 -10.24
C GLU A 126 -14.08 -1.21 -10.88
N ASP A 127 -14.19 -1.02 -12.20
CA ASP A 127 -13.42 0.00 -12.92
C ASP A 127 -13.73 1.42 -12.42
N ALA A 128 -15.01 1.75 -12.20
CA ALA A 128 -15.43 3.05 -11.68
C ALA A 128 -14.99 3.26 -10.22
N ALA A 129 -15.18 2.25 -9.36
CA ALA A 129 -14.75 2.29 -7.97
C ALA A 129 -13.24 2.45 -7.86
N ARG A 130 -12.47 1.70 -8.65
CA ARG A 130 -11.01 1.76 -8.67
C ARG A 130 -10.50 3.13 -9.09
N ALA A 131 -11.06 3.71 -10.16
CA ALA A 131 -10.69 5.06 -10.58
C ALA A 131 -10.99 6.11 -9.49
N ALA A 132 -12.16 6.02 -8.86
CA ALA A 132 -12.55 6.96 -7.81
C ALA A 132 -11.73 6.78 -6.52
N CYS A 133 -11.49 5.54 -6.07
CA CYS A 133 -10.64 5.28 -4.91
C CYS A 133 -9.18 5.69 -5.14
N ALA A 134 -8.66 5.53 -6.36
CA ALA A 134 -7.33 6.00 -6.71
C ALA A 134 -7.21 7.53 -6.67
N GLU A 135 -8.25 8.24 -7.11
CA GLU A 135 -8.36 9.71 -6.98
C GLU A 135 -8.35 10.12 -5.51
N GLU A 136 -9.25 9.55 -4.71
CA GLU A 136 -9.37 9.83 -3.27
C GLU A 136 -8.08 9.50 -2.51
N PHE A 137 -7.39 8.42 -2.89
CA PHE A 137 -6.12 8.06 -2.28
C PHE A 137 -5.04 9.09 -2.60
N ALA A 138 -4.89 9.46 -3.88
CA ALA A 138 -3.86 10.39 -4.32
C ALA A 138 -4.07 11.80 -3.76
N GLU A 139 -5.31 12.27 -3.73
CA GLU A 139 -5.67 13.63 -3.28
C GLU A 139 -5.88 13.71 -1.77
N GLY A 140 -6.40 12.65 -1.14
CA GLY A 140 -6.80 12.63 0.27
C GLY A 140 -5.73 12.09 1.21
N MET A 141 -4.85 11.19 0.76
CA MET A 141 -3.79 10.68 1.62
C MET A 141 -2.71 11.74 1.82
N THR A 142 -2.45 12.06 3.09
CA THR A 142 -1.46 13.08 3.45
C THR A 142 -0.04 12.64 3.04
N ASP A 143 0.29 11.37 3.25
CA ASP A 143 1.60 10.84 2.92
C ASP A 143 1.54 9.41 2.33
N PRO A 144 1.23 9.27 1.03
CA PRO A 144 1.09 7.97 0.36
C PRO A 144 2.42 7.23 0.16
N TYR A 145 3.54 7.80 0.61
CA TYR A 145 4.88 7.22 0.50
C TYR A 145 5.50 6.93 1.88
N SER A 146 4.72 7.07 2.96
CA SER A 146 5.14 6.70 4.31
C SER A 146 5.29 5.20 4.51
N HIS A 147 4.49 4.42 3.77
CA HIS A 147 4.39 2.97 3.88
C HIS A 147 4.34 2.30 2.50
N ASP A 148 4.58 0.99 2.50
CA ASP A 148 4.22 0.14 1.37
C ASP A 148 2.72 -0.18 1.43
N PHE A 149 1.92 0.75 0.92
CA PHE A 149 0.47 0.66 0.95
C PHE A 149 -0.07 -0.32 -0.10
N THR A 150 -1.17 -0.98 0.24
CA THR A 150 -2.03 -1.73 -0.68
C THR A 150 -3.41 -1.09 -0.66
N VAL A 151 -3.91 -0.66 -1.82
CA VAL A 151 -5.26 -0.13 -1.98
C VAL A 151 -6.16 -1.23 -2.53
N ARG A 152 -7.35 -1.41 -1.93
CA ARG A 152 -8.41 -2.30 -2.45
C ARG A 152 -9.73 -1.56 -2.52
N VAL A 153 -10.59 -2.02 -3.42
CA VAL A 153 -11.94 -1.50 -3.60
C VAL A 153 -12.95 -2.58 -3.30
N ILE A 154 -14.01 -2.21 -2.57
CA ILE A 154 -15.12 -3.10 -2.25
C ILE A 154 -16.36 -2.45 -2.83
N HIS A 155 -16.97 -3.11 -3.81
CA HIS A 155 -18.05 -2.57 -4.62
C HIS A 155 -19.20 -3.59 -4.76
N PRO A 156 -20.39 -3.15 -5.21
CA PRO A 156 -21.48 -4.06 -5.51
C PRO A 156 -21.11 -5.05 -6.61
N ALA A 157 -21.38 -6.34 -6.40
CA ALA A 157 -21.08 -7.42 -7.34
C ALA A 157 -22.31 -7.89 -8.14
N SER A 158 -23.52 -7.52 -7.71
CA SER A 158 -24.79 -7.97 -8.29
C SER A 158 -25.80 -6.84 -8.42
N SER A 159 -26.83 -7.06 -9.25
CA SER A 159 -27.98 -6.16 -9.36
C SER A 159 -28.70 -5.97 -8.02
N GLU A 160 -28.81 -7.05 -7.25
CA GLU A 160 -29.45 -7.10 -5.94
C GLU A 160 -28.71 -6.19 -4.94
N GLU A 161 -27.38 -6.30 -4.87
CA GLU A 161 -26.56 -5.40 -4.06
C GLU A 161 -26.67 -3.95 -4.52
N TRP A 162 -26.63 -3.70 -5.84
CA TRP A 162 -26.75 -2.37 -6.42
C TRP A 162 -28.03 -1.66 -6.00
N THR A 163 -29.16 -2.38 -5.92
CA THR A 163 -30.45 -1.79 -5.51
C THR A 163 -30.42 -1.18 -4.11
N VAL A 164 -29.49 -1.61 -3.27
CA VAL A 164 -29.34 -1.14 -1.89
C VAL A 164 -28.11 -0.24 -1.74
N ARG A 165 -27.05 -0.50 -2.50
CA ARG A 165 -25.73 0.14 -2.34
C ARG A 165 -25.19 0.55 -3.69
N GLN A 166 -25.18 1.85 -3.95
CA GLN A 166 -24.60 2.43 -5.17
C GLN A 166 -23.29 3.16 -4.85
N SER A 167 -22.48 2.60 -3.95
CA SER A 167 -21.19 3.16 -3.54
C SER A 167 -20.17 2.06 -3.31
N ALA A 168 -18.90 2.40 -3.38
CA ALA A 168 -17.79 1.52 -3.06
C ALA A 168 -17.02 2.03 -1.84
N ALA A 169 -16.49 1.11 -1.04
CA ALA A 169 -15.54 1.42 0.03
C ALA A 169 -14.11 1.32 -0.51
N CYS A 170 -13.31 2.33 -0.20
CA CYS A 170 -11.89 2.39 -0.53
C CYS A 170 -11.10 2.02 0.72
N TRP A 171 -10.36 0.92 0.64
CA TRP A 171 -9.63 0.36 1.77
C TRP A 171 -8.13 0.41 1.51
N VAL A 172 -7.36 0.68 2.56
CA VAL A 172 -5.90 0.68 2.52
C VAL A 172 -5.32 -0.20 3.62
N SER A 173 -4.22 -0.87 3.32
CA SER A 173 -3.38 -1.57 4.30
C SER A 173 -1.91 -1.22 4.08
N ALA A 174 -1.10 -1.32 5.12
CA ALA A 174 0.35 -1.18 5.04
C ALA A 174 1.01 -2.48 5.51
N ARG A 175 2.02 -2.97 4.77
CA ARG A 175 2.80 -4.15 5.20
C ARG A 175 3.60 -3.82 6.47
N GLY A 176 3.61 -4.76 7.43
CA GLY A 176 4.56 -4.75 8.55
C GLY A 176 4.14 -3.96 9.80
N LEU A 177 2.96 -3.34 9.84
CA LEU A 177 2.58 -2.47 10.96
C LEU A 177 1.21 -2.79 11.56
N PRO A 178 1.16 -3.11 12.87
CA PRO A 178 -0.02 -2.84 13.69
C PRO A 178 0.01 -1.36 14.12
N GLU A 179 -0.20 -0.45 13.18
CA GLU A 179 -0.22 0.99 13.49
C GLU A 179 -1.53 1.46 14.12
N TYR A 180 -1.44 2.56 14.86
CA TYR A 180 -2.58 3.35 15.29
C TYR A 180 -2.86 4.37 14.17
N CYS A 181 -3.85 4.09 13.33
CA CYS A 181 -4.36 4.94 12.22
C CYS A 181 -3.41 5.14 11.02
N LEU A 182 -3.77 4.62 9.84
CA LEU A 182 -2.98 4.71 8.59
C LEU A 182 -3.24 6.02 7.83
N VAL A 183 -4.42 6.62 8.03
CA VAL A 183 -4.91 7.78 7.24
C VAL A 183 -4.98 9.05 8.09
N CYS A 184 -4.36 9.05 9.27
CA CYS A 184 -4.46 10.18 10.19
C CYS A 184 -3.91 11.49 9.58
N GLU A 185 -4.71 12.55 9.67
CA GLU A 185 -4.34 13.87 9.17
C GLU A 185 -3.09 14.38 9.88
N THR A 186 -2.04 14.62 9.11
CA THR A 186 -0.87 15.37 9.56
C THR A 186 -0.78 16.68 8.81
N LYS A 187 -0.52 17.77 9.53
CA LYS A 187 -0.38 19.06 8.88
C LYS A 187 0.98 19.14 8.17
N LEU A 188 0.95 19.07 6.84
CA LEU A 188 2.14 19.26 6.02
C LEU A 188 2.58 20.72 6.02
N THR A 189 3.89 20.92 5.90
CA THR A 189 4.46 22.23 5.51
C THR A 189 4.24 22.48 4.02
N ASP A 190 4.36 23.73 3.57
CA ASP A 190 4.17 24.09 2.17
C ASP A 190 5.06 23.30 1.20
N ASP A 191 6.31 23.00 1.60
CA ASP A 191 7.24 22.22 0.77
C ASP A 191 6.83 20.74 0.67
N GLN A 192 6.34 20.19 1.77
CA GLN A 192 5.84 18.80 1.83
C GLN A 192 4.54 18.66 1.03
N GLU A 193 3.67 19.66 1.11
CA GLU A 193 2.44 19.73 0.30
C GLU A 193 2.77 19.90 -1.19
N ALA A 194 3.76 20.73 -1.54
CA ALA A 194 4.22 20.87 -2.92
C ALA A 194 4.81 19.56 -3.46
N PHE A 195 5.57 18.83 -2.65
CA PHE A 195 6.11 17.51 -2.98
C PHE A 195 4.98 16.49 -3.20
N ARG A 196 4.03 16.40 -2.27
CA ARG A 196 2.84 15.54 -2.38
C ARG A 196 2.07 15.84 -3.67
N ARG A 197 1.72 17.10 -3.92
CA ARG A 197 0.99 17.54 -5.12
C ARG A 197 1.72 17.23 -6.42
N ALA A 198 3.05 17.33 -6.44
CA ALA A 198 3.84 16.98 -7.62
C ALA A 198 3.75 15.49 -7.95
N LEU A 199 3.49 14.63 -6.96
CA LEU A 199 3.40 13.18 -7.14
C LEU A 199 1.98 12.66 -7.32
N VAL A 200 0.94 13.46 -7.05
CA VAL A 200 -0.48 13.07 -7.23
C VAL A 200 -0.76 12.33 -8.55
N PRO A 201 -0.31 12.79 -9.74
CA PRO A 201 -0.59 12.07 -10.99
C PRO A 201 -0.01 10.65 -11.01
N TYR A 202 1.21 10.48 -10.46
CA TYR A 202 1.86 9.18 -10.34
C TYR A 202 1.18 8.31 -9.27
N THR A 203 0.86 8.87 -8.09
CA THR A 203 0.14 8.17 -7.03
C THR A 203 -1.22 7.66 -7.50
N ARG A 204 -1.98 8.49 -8.23
CA ARG A 204 -3.28 8.15 -8.80
C ARG A 204 -3.16 7.01 -9.81
N ALA A 205 -2.17 7.07 -10.70
CA ALA A 205 -1.93 6.01 -11.67
C ALA A 205 -1.58 4.68 -10.99
N TRP A 206 -0.73 4.72 -9.96
CA TRP A 206 -0.34 3.55 -9.17
C TRP A 206 -1.51 2.94 -8.40
N ALA A 207 -2.28 3.77 -7.68
CA ALA A 207 -3.43 3.31 -6.90
C ALA A 207 -4.57 2.75 -7.79
N GLY A 208 -4.60 3.15 -9.07
CA GLY A 208 -5.53 2.63 -10.07
C GLY A 208 -5.18 1.25 -10.64
N ARG A 209 -4.19 0.54 -10.08
CA ARG A 209 -3.75 -0.78 -10.55
C ARG A 209 -4.91 -1.79 -10.58
N PRO A 210 -5.19 -2.42 -11.73
CA PRO A 210 -6.25 -3.43 -11.84
C PRO A 210 -5.87 -4.70 -11.04
N PRO A 211 -6.84 -5.54 -10.66
CA PRO A 211 -6.55 -6.77 -9.93
C PRO A 211 -5.69 -7.74 -10.74
N GLU A 212 -5.03 -8.66 -10.04
CA GLU A 212 -4.10 -9.63 -10.64
C GLU A 212 -4.74 -10.59 -11.65
N ASP A 213 -6.06 -10.73 -11.66
CA ASP A 213 -6.81 -11.56 -12.60
C ASP A 213 -7.47 -10.74 -13.73
N ALA A 214 -7.26 -9.43 -13.76
CA ALA A 214 -7.79 -8.56 -14.80
C ALA A 214 -7.31 -8.98 -16.20
N SER A 215 -8.15 -8.73 -17.22
CA SER A 215 -7.80 -8.98 -18.61
C SER A 215 -6.53 -8.22 -19.03
N LEU A 216 -5.78 -8.76 -19.99
CA LEU A 216 -4.58 -8.11 -20.54
C LEU A 216 -4.86 -6.68 -21.00
N GLY A 217 -6.01 -6.42 -21.64
CA GLY A 217 -6.39 -5.09 -22.11
C GLY A 217 -6.52 -4.07 -20.97
N ALA A 218 -7.06 -4.47 -19.83
CA ALA A 218 -7.15 -3.61 -18.65
C ALA A 218 -5.75 -3.30 -18.08
N ARG A 219 -4.85 -4.29 -18.04
CA ARG A 219 -3.47 -4.08 -17.57
C ARG A 219 -2.66 -3.19 -18.52
N GLN A 220 -2.82 -3.35 -19.83
CA GLN A 220 -2.21 -2.46 -20.84
C GLN A 220 -2.69 -1.01 -20.71
N ALA A 221 -4.00 -0.81 -20.47
CA ALA A 221 -4.57 0.52 -20.24
C ALA A 221 -4.04 1.17 -18.96
N TRP A 222 -3.84 0.37 -17.90
CA TRP A 222 -3.19 0.82 -16.68
C TRP A 222 -1.72 1.22 -16.91
N ALA A 223 -0.94 0.41 -17.63
CA ALA A 223 0.45 0.76 -17.99
C ALA A 223 0.54 2.09 -18.76
N SER A 224 -0.41 2.35 -19.67
CA SER A 224 -0.52 3.65 -20.37
C SER A 224 -0.87 4.81 -19.43
N THR A 225 -1.56 4.52 -18.32
CA THR A 225 -1.88 5.52 -17.29
C THR A 225 -0.68 5.79 -16.37
N MET A 226 0.11 4.76 -16.06
CA MET A 226 1.40 4.90 -15.36
C MET A 226 2.36 5.81 -16.12
N GLU A 227 2.53 5.58 -17.43
CA GLU A 227 3.36 6.46 -18.28
C GLU A 227 2.93 7.93 -18.16
N ARG A 228 1.65 8.22 -18.37
CA ARG A 228 1.13 9.60 -18.30
C ARG A 228 1.29 10.21 -16.92
N GLY A 229 1.00 9.45 -15.86
CA GLY A 229 1.18 9.89 -14.48
C GLY A 229 2.63 10.23 -14.16
N ILE A 230 3.58 9.43 -14.67
CA ILE A 230 5.02 9.69 -14.55
C ILE A 230 5.42 10.96 -15.32
N GLU A 231 4.97 11.12 -16.57
CA GLU A 231 5.29 12.30 -17.38
C GLU A 231 4.80 13.59 -16.72
N GLU A 232 3.56 13.59 -16.20
CA GLU A 232 2.97 14.74 -15.52
C GLU A 232 3.66 15.02 -14.19
N ALA A 233 3.92 13.99 -13.37
CA ALA A 233 4.63 14.16 -12.11
C ALA A 233 6.07 14.69 -12.32
N ALA A 234 6.79 14.15 -13.30
CA ALA A 234 8.13 14.61 -13.65
C ALA A 234 8.12 16.07 -14.15
N TRP A 235 7.10 16.48 -14.90
CA TRP A 235 6.94 17.88 -15.31
C TRP A 235 6.69 18.80 -14.09
N LEU A 236 5.83 18.39 -13.16
CA LEU A 236 5.57 19.14 -11.92
C LEU A 236 6.83 19.25 -11.05
N LEU A 237 7.55 18.14 -10.83
CA LEU A 237 8.78 18.10 -10.03
C LEU A 237 9.87 19.01 -10.60
N ARG A 238 10.00 19.10 -11.92
CA ARG A 238 10.97 20.00 -12.59
C ARG A 238 10.51 21.46 -12.62
N GLY A 239 9.21 21.72 -12.52
CA GLY A 239 8.59 23.02 -12.76
C GLY A 239 8.25 23.85 -11.52
N LYS A 240 8.29 23.29 -10.30
CA LYS A 240 7.81 23.96 -9.08
C LYS A 240 8.93 24.66 -8.29
N PRO A 241 8.94 26.01 -8.23
CA PRO A 241 9.88 26.77 -7.40
C PRO A 241 9.72 26.50 -5.90
N GLU A 242 8.57 26.00 -5.47
CA GLU A 242 8.26 25.70 -4.06
C GLU A 242 9.08 24.51 -3.55
N LEU A 243 9.54 23.61 -4.45
CA LEU A 243 10.43 22.51 -4.09
C LEU A 243 11.88 22.96 -3.79
N ARG A 244 12.15 24.27 -3.67
CA ARG A 244 13.50 24.83 -3.44
C ARG A 244 14.19 24.31 -2.17
N ARG A 245 13.46 23.83 -1.15
CA ARG A 245 14.09 23.18 0.03
C ARG A 245 14.69 21.81 -0.28
N LEU A 246 14.13 21.06 -1.24
CA LEU A 246 14.76 19.83 -1.74
C LEU A 246 16.12 20.12 -2.41
N GLY A 247 16.36 21.39 -2.78
CA GLY A 247 17.36 21.76 -3.76
C GLY A 247 16.84 21.47 -5.17
N PRO A 248 17.09 22.35 -6.17
CA PRO A 248 16.60 22.15 -7.54
C PRO A 248 17.05 20.82 -8.15
N GLU A 249 18.17 20.26 -7.67
CA GLU A 249 18.71 18.98 -8.12
C GLU A 249 17.91 17.76 -7.62
N ALA A 250 17.36 17.77 -6.40
CA ALA A 250 16.67 16.57 -5.88
C ALA A 250 15.27 16.36 -6.51
N GLY A 251 14.57 17.45 -6.84
CA GLY A 251 13.34 17.36 -7.64
C GLY A 251 13.62 16.85 -9.06
N ALA A 252 14.73 17.29 -9.67
CA ALA A 252 15.18 16.81 -10.97
C ALA A 252 15.63 15.34 -10.92
N ASP A 253 16.42 14.94 -9.92
CA ASP A 253 16.86 13.56 -9.69
C ASP A 253 15.66 12.61 -9.55
N LEU A 254 14.63 13.02 -8.79
CA LEU A 254 13.40 12.24 -8.64
C LEU A 254 12.62 12.17 -9.95
N ALA A 255 12.48 13.29 -10.66
CA ALA A 255 11.83 13.31 -11.97
C ALA A 255 12.57 12.41 -12.97
N ASP A 256 13.90 12.42 -12.98
CA ASP A 256 14.73 11.58 -13.85
C ASP A 256 14.54 10.10 -13.49
N ALA A 257 14.54 9.76 -12.21
CA ALA A 257 14.27 8.40 -11.73
C ALA A 257 12.87 7.89 -12.12
N LEU A 258 11.84 8.73 -12.05
CA LEU A 258 10.49 8.37 -12.53
C LEU A 258 10.50 8.18 -14.06
N THR A 259 11.09 9.12 -14.81
CA THR A 259 11.10 9.02 -16.28
C THR A 259 11.90 7.84 -16.82
N ALA A 260 12.87 7.31 -16.07
CA ALA A 260 13.60 6.09 -16.43
C ALA A 260 12.69 4.86 -16.56
N GLN A 261 11.52 4.86 -15.92
CA GLN A 261 10.55 3.76 -16.00
C GLN A 261 9.72 3.79 -17.30
N ILE A 262 9.61 4.94 -17.98
CA ILE A 262 8.72 5.14 -19.14
C ILE A 262 8.89 4.09 -20.24
N PRO A 263 10.12 3.71 -20.67
CA PRO A 263 10.30 2.71 -21.71
C PRO A 263 9.63 1.37 -21.36
N TYR A 264 9.72 0.95 -20.09
CA TYR A 264 9.15 -0.30 -19.61
C TYR A 264 7.63 -0.23 -19.51
N TRP A 265 7.07 0.92 -19.08
CA TRP A 265 5.62 1.13 -19.12
C TRP A 265 5.05 1.12 -20.55
N ARG A 266 5.80 1.64 -21.52
CA ARG A 266 5.45 1.53 -22.95
C ARG A 266 5.49 0.09 -23.45
N GLU A 267 6.50 -0.67 -23.05
CA GLU A 267 6.58 -2.11 -23.36
C GLU A 267 5.41 -2.88 -22.76
N ALA A 268 5.05 -2.61 -21.50
CA ALA A 268 3.91 -3.21 -20.82
C ALA A 268 2.58 -2.86 -21.52
N ALA A 269 2.40 -1.61 -21.94
CA ALA A 269 1.23 -1.18 -22.69
C ALA A 269 1.11 -1.84 -24.08
N ALA A 270 2.24 -2.18 -24.72
CA ALA A 270 2.30 -2.80 -26.03
C ALA A 270 2.45 -4.34 -26.00
N ALA A 271 2.52 -4.95 -24.82
CA ALA A 271 2.74 -6.38 -24.63
C ALA A 271 1.65 -7.22 -25.32
N LYS A 272 2.02 -8.34 -25.95
CA LYS A 272 1.06 -9.16 -26.72
C LYS A 272 0.44 -10.29 -25.92
N ASP A 273 1.00 -10.58 -24.75
CA ASP A 273 0.58 -11.65 -23.87
C ASP A 273 0.85 -11.25 -22.40
N PRO A 274 0.22 -11.95 -21.43
CA PRO A 274 0.37 -11.62 -20.01
C PRO A 274 1.81 -11.76 -19.48
N GLU A 275 2.61 -12.69 -20.01
CA GLU A 275 3.99 -12.92 -19.54
C GLU A 275 4.89 -11.76 -19.92
N ALA A 276 4.81 -11.29 -21.18
CA ALA A 276 5.53 -10.12 -21.64
C ALA A 276 5.10 -8.85 -20.89
N HIS A 277 3.81 -8.72 -20.58
CA HIS A 277 3.30 -7.61 -19.78
C HIS A 277 3.90 -7.61 -18.37
N GLU A 278 3.79 -8.74 -17.66
CA GLU A 278 4.28 -8.87 -16.28
C GLU A 278 5.79 -8.65 -16.19
N LYS A 279 6.54 -9.17 -17.17
CA LYS A 279 7.97 -8.91 -17.27
C LYS A 279 8.27 -7.42 -17.41
N ALA A 280 7.58 -6.71 -18.30
CA ALA A 280 7.79 -5.29 -18.50
C ALA A 280 7.37 -4.44 -17.27
N VAL A 281 6.30 -4.82 -16.57
CA VAL A 281 5.90 -4.19 -15.30
C VAL A 281 6.96 -4.44 -14.22
N THR A 282 7.43 -5.69 -14.09
CA THR A 282 8.50 -6.04 -13.15
C THR A 282 9.76 -5.23 -13.45
N GLU A 283 10.14 -5.10 -14.72
CA GLU A 283 11.26 -4.25 -15.12
C GLU A 283 10.96 -2.76 -14.86
N ALA A 284 9.74 -2.27 -15.04
CA ALA A 284 9.41 -0.88 -14.70
C ALA A 284 9.55 -0.61 -13.19
N GLU A 285 9.07 -1.53 -12.36
CA GLU A 285 9.15 -1.47 -10.89
C GLU A 285 10.61 -1.69 -10.40
N LEU A 286 11.40 -2.53 -11.07
CA LEU A 286 12.82 -2.78 -10.76
C LEU A 286 13.77 -1.69 -11.28
N ALA A 287 13.57 -1.25 -12.53
CA ALA A 287 14.41 -0.31 -13.26
C ALA A 287 14.27 1.12 -12.77
N HIS A 288 13.49 1.36 -11.71
CA HIS A 288 14.04 1.88 -10.46
C HIS A 288 12.92 1.95 -9.44
N SER A 289 13.11 1.30 -8.29
CA SER A 289 12.35 1.64 -7.10
C SER A 289 12.64 3.10 -6.80
N ALA A 290 11.75 3.98 -7.27
CA ALA A 290 11.78 5.38 -6.91
C ALA A 290 11.79 5.53 -5.38
N GLY A 291 11.45 4.48 -4.62
CA GLY A 291 11.66 4.38 -3.17
C GLY A 291 13.00 4.94 -2.67
N GLY A 292 14.13 4.75 -3.37
CA GLY A 292 15.40 5.37 -2.97
C GLY A 292 15.42 6.90 -3.11
N GLN A 293 14.98 7.42 -4.26
CA GLN A 293 14.92 8.85 -4.55
C GLN A 293 13.78 9.55 -3.83
N VAL A 294 12.66 8.87 -3.63
CA VAL A 294 11.51 9.27 -2.82
C VAL A 294 11.95 9.34 -1.36
N ALA A 295 12.61 8.32 -0.81
CA ALA A 295 13.15 8.37 0.56
C ALA A 295 14.15 9.52 0.74
N ARG A 296 15.05 9.74 -0.24
CA ARG A 296 15.97 10.89 -0.21
C ARG A 296 15.23 12.22 -0.28
N ALA A 297 14.24 12.35 -1.16
CA ALA A 297 13.45 13.57 -1.27
C ALA A 297 12.70 13.83 0.04
N ARG A 298 12.04 12.81 0.61
CA ARG A 298 11.35 12.88 1.92
C ARG A 298 12.27 13.39 3.03
N ASP A 299 13.46 12.83 3.16
CA ASP A 299 14.46 13.26 4.16
C ASP A 299 14.81 14.75 4.00
N LEU A 300 15.01 15.22 2.76
CA LEU A 300 15.34 16.61 2.45
C LEU A 300 14.21 17.61 2.79
N ILE A 301 12.93 17.20 2.69
CA ILE A 301 11.77 18.02 3.13
C ILE A 301 11.33 17.72 4.57
N GLY A 302 12.09 16.93 5.31
CA GLY A 302 11.80 16.59 6.70
C GLY A 302 10.51 15.80 6.89
N LEU A 303 10.09 15.01 5.90
CA LEU A 303 9.10 13.95 6.12
C LEU A 303 9.77 12.79 6.87
N ALA A 304 8.97 12.04 7.62
CA ALA A 304 9.47 10.83 8.29
C ALA A 304 10.06 9.85 7.27
N PRO A 305 11.07 9.04 7.62
CA PRO A 305 11.54 7.95 6.77
C PRO A 305 10.38 7.04 6.33
N VAL A 306 10.52 6.40 5.17
CA VAL A 306 9.58 5.34 4.76
C VAL A 306 9.71 4.21 5.77
N ILE A 307 8.59 3.74 6.30
CA ILE A 307 8.54 2.59 7.20
C ILE A 307 8.49 1.34 6.33
N THR A 308 9.64 0.68 6.22
CA THR A 308 9.82 -0.56 5.47
C THR A 308 10.35 -1.64 6.42
N GLU A 309 9.46 -2.51 6.90
CA GLU A 309 9.72 -3.66 7.78
C GLU A 309 10.32 -3.38 9.17
#